data_AF-A0A7S2IPJ1-F1
#
_entry.id   AF-A0A7S2IPJ1-F1
#
_cell.length_a   1.000
_cell.length_b   1.000
_cell.length_c   1.000
_cell.angle_alpha   90.00
_cell.angle_beta   90.00
_cell.angle_gamma   90.00
#
_symmetry.space_group_name_H-M   'P 1'
#
loop_
_entity.id
_entity.type
_entity.pdbx_description
1 polymer ?
#
loop_
_entity_poly.entity_id
_entity_poly.type
_entity_poly.pdbx_seq_one_letter_code
_entity_poly.pdbx_strand_id
1 'polypeptide(L)'
;VTSSGVIDWAVQTASHDYIYGLDIVPDGSGGALVGGHFRGTLLFNSTLLTSIGTGRDVFVLHVTSSGVIDWAVQTASHDYIYGLDIVPDGSGGALVGGHFRGTLLFNSTLLTSIGTGRDVFVLHVTSSGVI
;
A
#
# COMPACT_ATOMS: atom_id res chain seq x y z
N VAL A 1 -13.26 -11.70 12.14
CA VAL A 1 -14.51 -12.19 12.77
C VAL A 1 -14.16 -13.46 13.51
N THR A 2 -14.32 -13.49 14.83
CA THR A 2 -14.05 -14.69 15.62
C THR A 2 -14.96 -15.84 15.16
N SER A 3 -14.65 -17.08 15.53
CA SER A 3 -15.54 -18.21 15.29
C SER A 3 -16.94 -18.06 15.93
N SER A 4 -17.10 -17.11 16.84
CA SER A 4 -18.38 -16.72 17.47
C SER A 4 -19.10 -15.55 16.78
N GLY A 5 -18.58 -15.02 15.67
CA GLY A 5 -19.17 -13.89 14.96
C GLY A 5 -18.85 -12.51 15.55
N VAL A 6 -17.96 -12.44 16.55
CA VAL A 6 -17.54 -11.18 17.17
C VAL A 6 -16.50 -10.49 16.29
N ILE A 7 -16.60 -9.16 16.16
CA ILE A 7 -15.56 -8.35 15.52
C ILE A 7 -14.41 -8.24 16.51
N ASP A 8 -13.24 -8.77 16.12
CA ASP A 8 -12.04 -8.75 16.96
C ASP A 8 -11.41 -7.35 16.96
N TRP A 9 -11.13 -6.83 15.76
CA TRP A 9 -10.71 -5.45 15.55
C TRP A 9 -11.34 -4.86 14.30
N ALA A 10 -11.41 -3.53 14.26
CA ALA A 10 -11.75 -2.74 13.08
C ALA A 10 -10.81 -1.54 13.03
N VAL A 11 -10.16 -1.33 11.88
CA VAL A 11 -9.18 -0.27 11.69
C VAL A 11 -9.66 0.65 10.58
N GLN A 12 -9.55 1.96 10.80
CA GLN A 12 -9.88 2.98 9.83
C GLN A 12 -8.68 3.89 9.60
N THR A 13 -8.40 4.18 8.32
CA THR A 13 -7.53 5.30 7.92
C THR A 13 -8.37 6.54 7.65
N ALA A 14 -7.85 7.72 7.96
CA ALA A 14 -8.47 8.99 7.59
C ALA A 14 -7.79 9.57 6.35
N SER A 15 -8.56 10.21 5.47
CA SER A 15 -8.01 10.88 4.28
C SER A 15 -8.71 12.18 3.96
N HIS A 16 -7.99 13.05 3.25
CA HIS A 16 -8.50 14.33 2.74
C HIS A 16 -8.61 14.36 1.21
N ASP A 17 -8.64 13.21 0.55
CA ASP A 17 -8.99 13.04 -0.87
C ASP A 17 -9.31 11.55 -1.16
N TYR A 18 -9.46 11.18 -2.43
CA TYR A 18 -9.72 9.80 -2.88
C TYR A 18 -8.73 8.76 -2.32
N ILE A 19 -9.27 7.76 -1.63
CA ILE A 19 -8.62 6.47 -1.38
C ILE A 19 -9.39 5.39 -2.09
N TYR A 20 -8.68 4.53 -2.80
CA TYR A 20 -9.19 3.23 -3.20
C TYR A 20 -8.36 2.19 -2.46
N GLY A 21 -8.95 1.58 -1.42
CA GLY A 21 -8.45 0.35 -0.84
C GLY A 21 -8.71 -0.74 -1.87
N LEU A 22 -7.66 -1.36 -2.38
CA LEU A 22 -7.77 -2.26 -3.51
C LEU A 22 -7.64 -3.72 -3.11
N ASP A 23 -6.73 -4.02 -2.18
CA ASP A 23 -6.47 -5.40 -1.83
C ASP A 23 -5.95 -5.60 -0.39
N ILE A 24 -6.19 -6.80 0.15
CA ILE A 24 -5.81 -7.21 1.51
C ILE A 24 -5.43 -8.68 1.53
N VAL A 25 -4.28 -8.99 2.13
CA VAL A 25 -3.79 -10.37 2.30
C VAL A 25 -3.35 -10.65 3.72
N PRO A 26 -3.38 -11.90 4.19
CA PRO A 26 -2.88 -12.27 5.51
C PRO A 26 -1.36 -12.09 5.60
N ASP A 27 -0.88 -11.66 6.77
CA ASP A 27 0.55 -11.57 7.10
C ASP A 27 1.17 -12.92 7.54
N GLY A 28 0.33 -13.94 7.77
CA GLY A 28 0.72 -15.25 8.32
C GLY A 28 0.80 -15.33 9.85
N SER A 29 0.63 -14.21 10.56
CA SER A 29 0.69 -14.08 12.02
C SER A 29 -0.64 -13.64 12.66
N GLY A 30 -1.69 -13.55 11.86
CA GLY A 30 -3.04 -13.16 12.29
C GLY A 30 -3.36 -11.68 12.08
N GLY A 31 -2.42 -10.92 11.51
CA GLY A 31 -2.61 -9.59 10.98
C GLY A 31 -2.95 -9.60 9.49
N ALA A 32 -2.69 -8.46 8.84
CA ALA A 32 -2.95 -8.27 7.42
C ALA A 32 -1.98 -7.26 6.79
N LEU A 33 -1.69 -7.46 5.51
CA LEU A 33 -1.05 -6.48 4.64
C LEU A 33 -2.12 -5.88 3.74
N VAL A 34 -2.21 -4.55 3.71
CA VAL A 34 -3.22 -3.82 2.94
C VAL A 34 -2.52 -2.95 1.91
N GLY A 35 -2.94 -3.10 0.66
CA GLY A 35 -2.43 -2.35 -0.47
C GLY A 35 -3.50 -1.44 -1.08
N GLY A 36 -3.09 -0.26 -1.50
CA GLY A 36 -3.99 0.64 -2.21
C GLY A 36 -3.27 1.85 -2.79
N HIS A 37 -4.05 2.81 -3.24
CA HIS A 37 -3.51 4.09 -3.67
C HIS A 37 -4.29 5.27 -3.10
N PHE A 38 -3.60 6.38 -2.89
CA PHE A 38 -4.15 7.58 -2.28
C PHE A 38 -3.65 8.85 -2.97
N ARG A 39 -4.44 9.92 -2.86
CA ARG A 39 -4.05 11.28 -3.19
C ARG A 39 -4.28 12.18 -1.97
N GLY A 40 -3.53 13.26 -1.84
CA GLY A 40 -3.61 14.14 -0.69
C GLY A 40 -2.92 13.52 0.52
N THR A 41 -3.66 13.33 1.61
CA THR A 41 -3.10 12.77 2.85
C THR A 41 -3.79 11.48 3.25
N LEU A 42 -3.00 10.57 3.80
CA LEU A 42 -3.43 9.32 4.41
C LEU A 42 -2.90 9.31 5.85
N LEU A 43 -3.81 9.35 6.82
CA LEU A 43 -3.51 9.34 8.25
C LEU A 43 -3.95 8.02 8.86
N PHE A 44 -3.05 7.39 9.60
CA PHE A 44 -3.33 6.23 10.44
C PHE A 44 -2.56 6.38 11.75
N ASN A 45 -3.27 6.22 12.86
CA ASN A 45 -2.75 6.56 14.19
C ASN A 45 -2.18 8.00 14.22
N SER A 46 -0.87 8.15 14.46
CA SER A 46 -0.13 9.41 14.41
C SER A 46 0.73 9.58 13.15
N THR A 47 0.69 8.62 12.23
CA THR A 47 1.53 8.61 11.03
C THR A 47 0.78 9.23 9.86
N LEU A 48 1.35 10.28 9.29
CA LEU A 48 0.81 11.01 8.16
C LEU A 48 1.65 10.73 6.90
N LEU A 49 1.03 10.09 5.92
CA LEU A 49 1.55 9.96 4.57
C LEU A 49 0.96 11.06 3.69
N THR A 50 1.78 11.65 2.81
CA THR A 50 1.36 12.71 1.89
C THR A 50 1.75 12.31 0.49
N SER A 51 0.78 12.30 -0.43
CA SER A 51 1.04 11.93 -1.82
C SER A 51 2.00 12.94 -2.46
N ILE A 52 2.96 12.45 -3.22
CA ILE A 52 3.97 13.25 -3.89
C ILE A 52 3.54 13.49 -5.35
N GLY A 53 3.72 14.72 -5.83
CA GLY A 53 3.35 15.07 -7.20
C GLY A 53 1.83 15.28 -7.38
N THR A 54 1.36 15.15 -8.62
CA THR A 54 -0.04 15.39 -8.99
C THR A 54 -0.87 14.10 -9.06
N GLY A 55 -0.19 12.95 -9.11
CA GLY A 55 -0.76 11.61 -9.25
C GLY A 55 -1.28 11.01 -7.95
N ARG A 56 -1.42 9.68 -7.96
CA ARG A 56 -1.77 8.88 -6.77
C ARG A 56 -0.55 8.06 -6.38
N ASP A 57 -0.25 8.01 -5.10
CA ASP A 57 0.81 7.16 -4.57
C ASP A 57 0.25 5.80 -4.18
N VAL A 58 1.02 4.75 -4.42
CA VAL A 58 0.77 3.43 -3.84
C VAL A 58 1.16 3.47 -2.37
N PHE A 59 0.35 2.85 -1.52
CA PHE A 59 0.73 2.54 -0.16
C PHE A 59 0.62 1.05 0.12
N VAL A 60 1.47 0.58 1.04
CA VAL A 60 1.35 -0.72 1.70
C VAL A 60 1.42 -0.46 3.19
N LEU A 61 0.46 -0.99 3.94
CA LEU A 61 0.48 -0.94 5.40
C LEU A 61 0.31 -2.34 5.98
N HIS A 62 0.81 -2.51 7.19
CA HIS A 62 0.61 -3.72 7.97
C HIS A 62 -0.30 -3.42 9.15
N VAL A 63 -1.22 -4.34 9.41
CA VAL A 63 -2.12 -4.35 10.57
C VAL A 63 -1.76 -5.57 11.38
N THR A 64 -1.33 -5.40 12.62
CA THR A 64 -1.02 -6.50 13.53
C THR A 64 -2.26 -7.32 13.87
N SER A 65 -2.07 -8.49 14.49
CA SER A 65 -3.16 -9.34 14.99
C SER A 65 -4.06 -8.65 16.02
N SER A 66 -3.61 -7.56 16.66
CA SER A 66 -4.39 -6.75 17.59
C SER A 66 -5.07 -5.54 16.94
N GLY A 67 -5.03 -5.43 15.60
CA GLY A 67 -5.62 -4.30 14.88
C GLY A 67 -4.81 -3.00 14.98
N VAL A 68 -3.49 -3.07 15.19
CA VAL A 68 -2.62 -1.88 15.23
C VAL A 68 -1.89 -1.75 13.90
N ILE A 69 -1.88 -0.56 13.30
CA ILE A 69 -0.97 -0.27 12.18
C ILE A 69 0.41 0.09 12.76
N ASP A 70 1.38 -0.81 12.58
CA ASP A 70 2.74 -0.66 13.10
C ASP A 70 3.70 -0.04 12.07
N TRP A 71 3.49 -0.28 10.78
CA TRP A 71 4.21 0.37 9.70
C TRP A 71 3.35 0.61 8.46
N ALA A 72 3.77 1.60 7.67
CA ALA A 72 3.30 1.80 6.31
C ALA A 72 4.41 2.42 5.46
N VAL A 73 4.38 2.09 4.18
CA VAL A 73 5.26 2.66 3.16
C VAL A 73 4.44 3.24 2.03
N GLN A 74 4.97 4.26 1.36
CA GLN A 74 4.41 4.79 0.12
C GLN A 74 5.45 4.85 -0.98
N THR A 75 4.97 4.84 -2.21
CA THR A 75 5.73 5.26 -3.39
C THR A 75 5.63 6.76 -3.59
N ALA A 76 6.38 7.30 -4.54
CA ALA A 76 6.13 8.63 -5.09
C ALA A 76 5.83 8.51 -6.59
N SER A 77 4.61 8.81 -7.01
CA SER A 77 4.17 8.75 -8.39
C SER A 77 3.86 10.15 -8.93
N HIS A 78 4.51 10.54 -10.02
CA HIS A 78 4.22 11.84 -10.65
C HIS A 78 3.02 11.79 -11.60
N ASP A 79 2.44 10.61 -11.83
CA ASP A 79 1.31 10.42 -12.74
C ASP A 79 0.42 9.26 -12.26
N TYR A 80 -0.42 8.68 -13.12
CA TYR A 80 -1.43 7.69 -12.73
C TYR A 80 -0.88 6.29 -12.42
N ILE A 81 -1.39 5.73 -11.31
CA ILE A 81 -1.32 4.30 -10.94
C ILE A 81 -2.66 3.62 -11.23
N TYR A 82 -2.62 2.41 -11.77
CA TYR A 82 -3.80 1.61 -12.10
C TYR A 82 -3.61 0.14 -11.74
N GLY A 83 -4.63 -0.46 -11.11
CA GLY A 83 -4.57 -1.85 -10.69
C GLY A 83 -3.52 -2.04 -9.60
N LEU A 84 -3.92 -2.64 -8.49
CA LEU A 84 -2.98 -3.01 -7.45
C LEU A 84 -3.39 -4.37 -6.94
N ASP A 85 -2.41 -5.26 -6.89
CA ASP A 85 -2.54 -6.60 -6.34
C ASP A 85 -1.41 -6.78 -5.32
N ILE A 86 -1.72 -7.40 -4.19
CA ILE A 86 -0.74 -7.71 -3.16
C ILE A 86 -0.75 -9.21 -2.90
N VAL A 87 0.43 -9.83 -2.80
CA VAL A 87 0.56 -11.22 -2.41
C VAL A 87 1.58 -11.36 -1.28
N PRO A 88 1.35 -12.24 -0.29
CA PRO A 88 2.33 -12.48 0.77
C PRO A 88 3.63 -13.03 0.19
N ASP A 89 4.77 -12.59 0.72
CA ASP A 89 6.10 -13.12 0.35
C ASP A 89 6.47 -14.41 1.14
N GLY A 90 5.63 -14.83 2.09
CA GLY A 90 5.86 -15.97 2.98
C GLY A 90 6.80 -15.70 4.17
N SER A 91 7.34 -14.49 4.27
CA SER A 91 8.27 -14.03 5.32
C SER A 91 7.69 -12.85 6.13
N GLY A 92 6.38 -12.59 6.00
CA GLY A 92 5.67 -11.49 6.64
C GLY A 92 5.68 -10.17 5.87
N GLY A 93 6.28 -10.16 4.67
CA GLY A 93 6.24 -9.05 3.72
C GLY A 93 5.27 -9.32 2.56
N ALA A 94 5.38 -8.52 1.50
CA ALA A 94 4.49 -8.57 0.36
C ALA A 94 5.21 -8.31 -0.97
N LEU A 95 4.77 -8.99 -2.02
CA LEU A 95 5.00 -8.55 -3.39
C LEU A 95 3.79 -7.72 -3.82
N VAL A 96 4.03 -6.55 -4.41
CA VAL A 96 2.97 -5.66 -4.91
C VAL A 96 3.18 -5.42 -6.38
N GLY A 97 2.11 -5.60 -7.15
CA GLY A 97 2.12 -5.42 -8.59
C GLY A 97 1.06 -4.41 -9.03
N GLY A 98 1.30 -3.79 -10.18
CA GLY A 98 0.33 -2.88 -10.78
C GLY A 98 0.82 -2.30 -12.09
N HIS A 99 0.08 -1.30 -12.56
CA HIS A 99 0.43 -0.54 -13.75
C HIS A 99 0.67 0.93 -13.42
N PHE A 100 1.63 1.55 -14.10
CA PHE A 100 1.94 2.96 -13.94
C PHE A 100 2.18 3.63 -15.29
N ARG A 101 2.00 4.95 -15.31
CA ARG A 101 2.44 5.83 -16.39
C ARG A 101 3.32 6.93 -15.78
N GLY A 102 4.20 7.53 -16.58
CA GLY A 102 5.10 8.58 -16.12
C GLY A 102 6.26 8.03 -15.30
N THR A 103 6.48 8.56 -14.11
CA THR A 103 7.54 8.12 -13.21
C THR A 103 6.98 7.59 -11.90
N LEU A 104 7.58 6.51 -11.43
CA LEU A 104 7.28 5.89 -10.16
C LEU A 104 8.59 5.68 -9.39
N LEU A 105 8.70 6.32 -8.24
CA LEU A 105 9.87 6.25 -7.39
C LEU A 105 9.56 5.38 -6.17
N PHE A 106 10.41 4.37 -5.98
CA PHE A 106 10.44 3.50 -4.82
C PHE A 106 11.73 3.75 -4.07
N ASN A 107 11.67 4.46 -2.95
CA ASN A 107 12.88 4.83 -2.22
C ASN A 107 13.88 5.57 -3.14
N SER A 108 14.98 4.93 -3.56
CA SER A 108 15.97 5.46 -4.51
C SER A 108 15.84 4.93 -5.95
N THR A 109 14.95 3.97 -6.20
CA THR A 109 14.75 3.33 -7.50
C THR A 109 13.67 4.06 -8.31
N LEU A 110 14.08 4.72 -9.37
CA LEU A 110 13.19 5.43 -10.30
C LEU A 110 12.81 4.53 -11.48
N LEU A 111 11.53 4.24 -11.64
CA LEU A 111 10.97 3.64 -12.85
C LEU A 111 10.37 4.73 -13.74
N THR A 112 10.52 4.58 -15.05
CA THR A 112 9.94 5.49 -16.04
C THR A 112 9.21 4.66 -17.10
N SER A 113 7.93 4.93 -17.31
CA SER A 113 7.13 4.22 -18.31
C SER A 113 7.58 4.58 -19.72
N ILE A 114 7.55 3.62 -20.64
CA ILE A 114 7.93 3.86 -22.04
C ILE A 114 6.73 4.32 -22.88
N GLY A 115 6.89 5.43 -23.59
CA GLY A 115 5.87 5.99 -24.49
C GLY A 115 4.70 6.63 -23.74
N THR A 116 3.50 6.57 -24.33
CA THR A 116 2.25 7.12 -23.74
C THR A 116 1.39 6.06 -23.03
N GLY A 117 1.83 4.80 -23.09
CA GLY A 117 1.15 3.64 -22.52
C GLY A 117 1.32 3.51 -21.02
N ARG A 118 0.91 2.36 -20.50
CA ARG A 118 1.13 1.96 -19.11
C ARG A 118 2.13 0.82 -19.09
N ASP A 119 3.10 0.90 -18.20
CA ASP A 119 4.02 -0.18 -17.93
C ASP A 119 3.62 -0.91 -16.65
N VAL A 120 4.06 -2.15 -16.52
CA VAL A 120 3.89 -2.96 -15.31
C VAL A 120 5.04 -2.72 -14.35
N PHE A 121 4.75 -2.70 -13.06
CA PHE A 121 5.76 -2.75 -12.00
C PHE A 121 5.48 -3.93 -11.07
N VAL A 122 6.54 -4.42 -10.45
CA VAL A 122 6.51 -5.30 -9.29
C VAL A 122 7.50 -4.75 -8.28
N LEU A 123 7.10 -4.71 -7.01
CA LEU A 123 7.95 -4.34 -5.88
C LEU A 123 7.85 -5.41 -4.79
N HIS A 124 8.85 -5.45 -3.93
CA HIS A 124 8.85 -6.25 -2.71
C HIS A 124 8.92 -5.31 -1.51
N VAL A 125 8.08 -5.55 -0.51
CA VAL A 125 8.13 -4.90 0.81
C VAL A 125 8.45 -5.97 1.83
N THR A 126 9.46 -5.74 2.66
CA THR A 126 9.81 -6.65 3.74
C THR A 126 8.81 -6.60 4.89
N SER A 127 8.88 -7.57 5.81
CA SER A 127 8.07 -7.58 7.04
C SER A 127 8.30 -6.40 7.98
N SER A 128 9.37 -5.64 7.78
CA SER A 128 9.66 -4.40 8.51
C SER A 128 9.28 -3.14 7.74
N GLY A 129 8.53 -3.26 6.64
CA GLY A 129 8.14 -2.10 5.83
C GLY A 129 9.31 -1.44 5.12
N VAL A 130 10.25 -2.22 4.56
CA VAL A 130 11.34 -1.68 3.72
C VAL A 130 11.09 -2.08 2.28
N ILE A 131 11.22 -1.11 1.36
CA ILE A 131 11.19 -1.29 -0.10
C ILE A 131 12.61 -1.29 -0.65
#